data_AF-A0A350V407-F1
#
_entry.id   AF-A0A350V407-F1
#
_cell.length_a   1.000
_cell.length_b   1.000
_cell.length_c   1.000
_cell.angle_alpha   90.00
_cell.angle_beta   90.00
_cell.angle_gamma   90.00
#
_symmetry.space_group_name_H-M   'P 1'
#
loop_
_entity.id
_entity.type
_entity.pdbx_description
1 polymer ?
#
loop_
_entity_poly.entity_id
_entity_poly.type
_entity_poly.pdbx_seq_one_letter_code
_entity_poly.pdbx_strand_id
1 'polypeptide(L)'
;MKYKVIFILSAVCGVLALNSINFMGCDSGTTTQLGEPVSFNRDIQPILAENCSFPGCHNSTDKQAGFDLTSWESTMLTGSTFGAEIIPYNASWSHMVKHINRIDTNISPFLEPLMPQALMPYSNGMPLPPNQLMKIVDWINQGAKNDNGQVAFQNITNKAFITNQASDFVAVVNLDNNHLVRLI
;
A
#
# COMPACT_ATOMS: atom_id res chain seq x y z
N MET A 1 -36.10 -63.13 62.83
CA MET A 1 -35.20 -63.96 61.98
C MET A 1 -34.22 -63.04 61.27
N LYS A 2 -32.96 -63.48 61.15
CA LYS A 2 -31.76 -62.74 60.70
C LYS A 2 -31.80 -62.35 59.20
N TYR A 3 -30.72 -61.70 58.76
CA TYR A 3 -30.22 -61.40 57.39
C TYR A 3 -30.44 -59.94 56.94
N LYS A 4 -29.50 -59.22 56.32
CA LYS A 4 -28.02 -59.32 56.15
C LYS A 4 -27.62 -57.94 55.58
N VAL A 5 -26.43 -57.46 55.93
CA VAL A 5 -25.78 -56.25 55.39
C VAL A 5 -25.50 -56.42 53.90
N ILE A 6 -25.74 -55.38 53.07
CA ILE A 6 -24.87 -55.03 51.94
C ILE A 6 -24.79 -53.50 51.82
N PHE A 7 -23.63 -52.95 52.14
CA PHE A 7 -23.19 -51.61 51.73
C PHE A 7 -22.79 -51.68 50.26
N ILE A 8 -23.37 -50.82 49.40
CA ILE A 8 -22.76 -50.47 48.11
C ILE A 8 -22.54 -48.97 48.10
N LEU A 9 -21.25 -48.64 48.12
CA LEU A 9 -20.66 -47.34 47.95
C LEU A 9 -20.82 -46.93 46.48
N SER A 10 -21.56 -45.85 46.18
CA SER A 10 -21.44 -45.16 44.90
C SER A 10 -21.39 -43.66 45.14
N ALA A 11 -20.18 -43.14 45.12
CA ALA A 11 -19.89 -41.73 45.08
C ALA A 11 -20.49 -41.12 43.80
N VAL A 12 -21.43 -40.20 43.95
CA VAL A 12 -21.85 -39.30 42.88
C VAL A 12 -21.16 -37.96 43.16
N CYS A 13 -20.01 -37.79 42.54
CA CYS A 13 -19.28 -36.54 42.47
C CYS A 13 -19.56 -35.89 41.10
N GLY A 14 -19.84 -34.59 41.10
CA GLY A 14 -19.83 -33.74 39.91
C GLY A 14 -21.21 -33.57 39.25
N VAL A 15 -21.61 -32.40 38.76
CA VAL A 15 -20.88 -31.16 38.46
C VAL A 15 -21.91 -30.03 38.48
N LEU A 16 -21.69 -29.00 39.29
CA LEU A 16 -22.38 -27.71 39.15
C LEU A 16 -21.69 -26.93 38.02
N ALA A 17 -22.21 -27.03 36.80
CA ALA A 17 -21.75 -26.20 35.68
C ALA A 17 -22.43 -24.83 35.77
N LEU A 18 -21.73 -23.86 36.35
CA LEU A 18 -22.01 -22.44 36.14
C LEU A 18 -21.72 -22.13 34.66
N ASN A 19 -22.78 -21.78 33.91
CA ASN A 19 -22.64 -21.32 32.55
C ASN A 19 -22.07 -19.89 32.55
N SER A 20 -20.75 -19.79 32.52
CA SER A 20 -20.04 -18.56 32.17
C SER A 20 -20.25 -18.31 30.67
N ILE A 21 -21.19 -17.43 30.33
CA ILE A 21 -21.31 -16.92 28.97
C ILE A 21 -20.08 -16.05 28.72
N ASN A 22 -19.02 -16.66 28.18
CA ASN A 22 -17.89 -15.92 27.63
C ASN A 22 -18.40 -15.22 26.38
N PHE A 23 -18.72 -13.93 26.49
CA PHE A 23 -18.71 -13.06 25.32
C PHE A 23 -17.25 -12.98 24.85
N MET A 24 -16.87 -13.94 24.01
CA MET A 24 -15.72 -13.76 23.13
C MET A 24 -16.16 -12.75 22.08
N GLY A 25 -16.15 -11.47 22.48
CA GLY A 25 -16.23 -10.37 21.55
C GLY A 25 -15.09 -10.58 20.55
N CYS A 26 -15.45 -10.75 19.29
CA CYS A 26 -14.47 -10.64 18.21
C CYS A 26 -14.08 -9.16 18.22
N ASP A 27 -13.04 -8.82 19.00
CA ASP A 27 -12.32 -7.59 18.82
C ASP A 27 -11.66 -7.70 17.45
N SER A 28 -12.42 -7.39 16.40
CA SER A 28 -11.85 -6.89 15.15
C SER A 28 -11.37 -5.48 15.43
N GLY A 29 -10.51 -5.34 16.44
CA GLY A 29 -9.58 -4.25 16.58
C GLY A 29 -8.83 -4.27 15.28
N THR A 30 -9.22 -3.36 14.39
CA THR A 30 -8.48 -3.02 13.19
C THR A 30 -7.24 -2.31 13.69
N THR A 31 -6.37 -3.06 14.37
CA THR A 31 -4.96 -2.77 14.41
C THR A 31 -4.60 -2.91 12.95
N THR A 32 -4.51 -1.78 12.25
CA THR A 32 -3.89 -1.71 10.94
C THR A 32 -2.51 -2.31 11.15
N GLN A 33 -2.39 -3.62 10.92
CA GLN A 33 -1.12 -4.28 10.85
C GLN A 33 -0.49 -3.60 9.64
N LEU A 34 0.34 -2.58 9.89
CA LEU A 34 1.28 -2.10 8.90
C LEU A 34 1.95 -3.37 8.42
N GLY A 35 1.61 -3.79 7.20
CA GLY A 35 2.15 -5.01 6.62
C GLY A 35 3.66 -4.99 6.74
N GLU A 36 4.29 -6.17 6.65
CA GLU A 36 5.74 -6.31 6.71
C GLU A 36 6.45 -5.17 5.95
N PRO A 37 7.50 -4.55 6.54
CA PRO A 37 8.19 -3.43 5.91
C PRO A 37 8.61 -3.76 4.48
N VAL A 38 8.14 -2.95 3.54
CA VAL A 38 8.42 -3.14 2.12
C VAL A 38 9.74 -2.45 1.77
N SER A 39 10.68 -3.23 1.22
CA SER A 39 11.98 -2.76 0.76
C SER A 39 11.90 -2.31 -0.69
N PHE A 40 12.48 -1.17 -1.01
CA PHE A 40 12.47 -0.67 -2.38
C PHE A 40 13.28 -1.60 -3.29
N ASN A 41 14.54 -1.90 -2.97
CA ASN A 41 15.38 -2.71 -3.85
C ASN A 41 14.94 -4.18 -3.92
N ARG A 42 14.44 -4.75 -2.81
CA ARG A 42 14.04 -6.16 -2.78
C ARG A 42 12.65 -6.38 -3.39
N ASP A 43 11.69 -5.52 -3.09
CA ASP A 43 10.28 -5.80 -3.38
C ASP A 43 9.72 -4.93 -4.53
N ILE A 44 10.18 -3.69 -4.68
CA ILE A 44 9.59 -2.72 -5.63
C ILE A 44 10.38 -2.63 -6.93
N GLN A 45 11.69 -2.43 -6.85
CA GLN A 45 12.55 -2.27 -8.02
C GLN A 45 12.44 -3.44 -9.00
N PRO A 46 12.33 -4.72 -8.57
CA PRO A 46 12.11 -5.82 -9.50
C PRO A 46 10.78 -5.71 -10.26
N ILE A 47 9.71 -5.29 -9.60
CA ILE A 47 8.39 -5.09 -10.23
C ILE A 47 8.49 -3.97 -11.28
N LEU A 48 9.14 -2.85 -10.93
CA LEU A 48 9.34 -1.73 -11.86
C LEU A 48 10.22 -2.13 -13.05
N ALA A 49 11.28 -2.90 -12.80
CA ALA A 49 12.20 -3.37 -13.83
C ALA A 49 11.52 -4.31 -14.84
N GLU A 50 10.72 -5.25 -14.34
CA GLU A 50 10.02 -6.23 -15.16
C GLU A 50 8.86 -5.61 -15.96
N ASN A 51 8.13 -4.65 -15.37
CA ASN A 51 6.85 -4.21 -15.91
C ASN A 51 6.83 -2.77 -16.45
N CYS A 52 7.83 -1.93 -16.15
CA CYS A 52 7.74 -0.49 -16.42
C CYS A 52 9.00 0.09 -17.07
N SER A 53 10.20 -0.28 -16.60
CA SER A 53 11.46 0.31 -17.04
C SER A 53 12.17 -0.51 -18.13
N PHE A 54 11.41 -1.20 -18.97
CA PHE A 54 11.94 -1.87 -20.16
C PHE A 54 12.14 -0.88 -21.32
N PRO A 55 12.88 -1.26 -22.39
CA PRO A 55 13.14 -0.38 -23.53
C PRO A 55 11.86 0.16 -24.19
N GLY A 56 11.85 1.45 -24.50
CA GLY A 56 10.71 2.18 -25.06
C GLY A 56 9.72 2.71 -24.02
N CYS A 57 9.93 2.47 -22.72
CA CYS A 57 9.01 2.88 -21.64
C CYS A 57 9.70 3.79 -20.60
N HIS A 58 9.60 3.48 -19.31
CA HIS A 58 9.98 4.38 -18.20
C HIS A 58 11.37 4.06 -17.65
N ASN A 59 12.39 4.11 -18.50
CA ASN A 59 13.77 3.86 -18.12
C ASN A 59 14.66 5.10 -18.25
N SER A 60 15.93 5.02 -17.85
CA SER A 60 16.86 6.15 -17.83
C SER A 60 17.20 6.77 -19.20
N THR A 61 16.87 6.09 -20.30
CA THR A 61 17.11 6.54 -21.67
C THR A 61 15.81 7.06 -22.30
N ASP A 62 14.77 6.21 -22.33
CA ASP A 62 13.52 6.52 -23.03
C ASP A 62 12.63 7.48 -22.26
N LYS A 63 12.56 7.33 -20.93
CA LYS A 63 11.78 8.16 -19.99
C LYS A 63 10.42 8.59 -20.56
N GLN A 64 9.56 7.65 -20.94
CA GLN A 64 8.24 8.00 -21.45
C GLN A 64 7.52 8.93 -20.46
N ALA A 65 6.89 10.00 -20.99
CA ALA A 65 6.34 11.12 -20.22
C ALA A 65 7.32 11.79 -19.23
N GLY A 66 8.63 11.68 -19.47
CA GLY A 66 9.70 12.18 -18.60
C GLY A 66 9.91 11.37 -17.31
N PHE A 67 9.28 10.21 -17.14
CA PHE A 67 9.33 9.45 -15.89
C PHE A 67 10.35 8.30 -15.96
N ASP A 68 11.29 8.29 -15.03
CA ASP A 68 12.39 7.32 -14.94
C ASP A 68 12.24 6.45 -13.67
N LEU A 69 11.96 5.15 -13.87
CA LEU A 69 11.70 4.20 -12.80
C LEU A 69 12.91 3.29 -12.47
N THR A 70 14.11 3.68 -12.89
CA THR A 70 15.32 2.84 -12.73
C THR A 70 15.98 2.95 -11.35
N SER A 71 15.66 3.98 -10.57
CA SER A 71 16.13 4.12 -9.19
C SER A 71 15.08 4.74 -8.29
N TRP A 72 15.29 4.65 -6.97
CA TRP A 72 14.43 5.30 -5.99
C TRP A 72 14.45 6.83 -6.16
N GLU A 73 15.63 7.41 -6.37
CA GLU A 73 15.82 8.85 -6.52
C GLU A 73 15.09 9.38 -7.76
N SER A 74 15.22 8.71 -8.91
CA SER A 74 14.51 9.14 -10.13
C SER A 74 12.99 9.00 -9.98
N THR A 75 12.55 7.89 -9.37
CA THR A 75 11.14 7.59 -9.11
C THR A 75 10.50 8.61 -8.16
N MET A 76 11.20 8.97 -7.08
CA MET A 76 10.62 9.74 -5.98
C MET A 76 10.95 11.22 -5.99
N LEU A 77 12.17 11.61 -6.38
CA LEU A 77 12.62 13.01 -6.29
C LEU A 77 12.46 13.76 -7.61
N THR A 78 12.74 13.08 -8.74
CA THR A 78 12.65 13.69 -10.07
C THR A 78 11.22 13.72 -10.60
N GLY A 79 10.45 12.64 -10.45
CA GLY A 79 9.09 12.56 -10.98
C GLY A 79 9.04 12.50 -12.51
N SER A 80 7.92 12.94 -13.09
CA SER A 80 7.68 12.98 -14.54
C SER A 80 7.68 14.43 -15.07
N THR A 81 7.39 14.61 -16.37
CA THR A 81 7.12 15.94 -16.94
C THR A 81 5.88 16.63 -16.31
N PHE A 82 5.02 15.87 -15.64
CA PHE A 82 3.83 16.36 -14.93
C PHE A 82 4.06 16.58 -13.42
N GLY A 83 5.28 16.37 -12.93
CA GLY A 83 5.68 16.57 -11.54
C GLY A 83 5.77 15.27 -10.74
N ALA A 84 5.45 15.32 -9.45
CA ALA A 84 5.52 14.14 -8.58
C ALA A 84 4.42 13.13 -8.92
N GLU A 85 4.82 11.91 -9.29
CA GLU A 85 3.91 10.79 -9.59
C GLU A 85 3.50 10.00 -8.34
N ILE A 86 4.28 10.14 -7.26
CA ILE A 86 4.09 9.41 -6.00
C ILE A 86 4.07 10.41 -4.85
N ILE A 87 3.03 10.29 -4.01
CA ILE A 87 2.85 11.06 -2.79
C ILE A 87 3.08 10.10 -1.61
N PRO A 88 4.22 10.22 -0.89
CA PRO A 88 4.48 9.39 0.27
C PRO A 88 3.33 9.40 1.28
N TYR A 89 3.03 8.23 1.83
CA TYR A 89 1.92 7.96 2.76
C TYR A 89 0.52 8.04 2.14
N ASN A 90 0.41 8.25 0.83
CA ASN A 90 -0.88 8.40 0.18
C ASN A 90 -0.92 7.72 -1.20
N ALA A 91 -1.05 6.39 -1.20
CA ALA A 91 -1.16 5.61 -2.43
C ALA A 91 -2.39 5.99 -3.25
N SER A 92 -3.55 6.19 -2.61
CA SER A 92 -4.81 6.51 -3.29
C SER A 92 -4.74 7.79 -4.12
N TRP A 93 -3.96 8.78 -3.68
CA TRP A 93 -3.80 10.04 -4.40
C TRP A 93 -2.55 10.09 -5.29
N SER A 94 -1.65 9.10 -5.19
CA SER A 94 -0.48 8.98 -6.05
C SER A 94 -0.88 8.69 -7.49
N HIS A 95 -0.46 9.54 -8.42
CA HIS A 95 -0.82 9.46 -9.82
C HIS A 95 -0.37 8.14 -10.46
N MET A 96 0.81 7.62 -10.08
CA MET A 96 1.28 6.29 -10.46
C MET A 96 0.25 5.20 -10.18
N VAL A 97 -0.32 5.16 -8.96
CA VAL A 97 -1.27 4.13 -8.54
C VAL A 97 -2.56 4.20 -9.35
N LYS A 98 -3.03 5.41 -9.70
CA LYS A 98 -4.24 5.61 -10.52
C LYS A 98 -4.10 5.04 -11.93
N HIS A 99 -2.89 5.07 -12.49
CA HIS A 99 -2.61 4.48 -13.80
C HIS A 99 -2.44 2.96 -13.76
N ILE A 100 -1.91 2.38 -12.67
CA ILE A 100 -1.66 0.92 -12.59
C ILE A 100 -2.83 0.14 -11.97
N ASN A 101 -3.75 0.82 -11.29
CA ASN A 101 -4.91 0.17 -10.68
C ASN A 101 -5.98 -0.15 -11.73
N ARG A 102 -6.35 -1.44 -11.79
CA ARG A 102 -7.37 -1.97 -12.69
C ARG A 102 -8.39 -2.86 -11.96
N ILE A 103 -8.34 -2.90 -10.62
CA ILE A 103 -9.02 -3.93 -9.85
C ILE A 103 -10.08 -3.37 -8.89
N ASP A 104 -9.81 -2.24 -8.23
CA ASP A 104 -10.71 -1.73 -7.18
C ASP A 104 -10.54 -0.22 -6.99
N THR A 105 -11.64 0.52 -7.15
CA THR A 105 -11.66 1.98 -6.95
C THR A 105 -11.47 2.40 -5.49
N ASN A 106 -11.59 1.47 -4.52
CA ASN A 106 -11.27 1.73 -3.12
C ASN A 106 -9.76 1.86 -2.87
N ILE A 107 -8.90 1.35 -3.77
CA ILE A 107 -7.45 1.53 -3.69
C ILE A 107 -7.07 2.94 -4.18
N SER A 108 -7.59 3.32 -5.35
CA SER A 108 -7.43 4.62 -5.98
C SER A 108 -8.44 4.77 -7.13
N PRO A 109 -8.78 6.00 -7.56
CA PRO A 109 -9.47 6.21 -8.83
C PRO A 109 -8.64 5.68 -10.00
N PHE A 110 -9.29 5.26 -11.09
CA PHE A 110 -8.61 4.86 -12.32
C PHE A 110 -8.30 6.08 -13.20
N LEU A 111 -7.14 6.06 -13.87
CA LEU A 111 -6.75 7.10 -14.84
C LEU A 111 -6.23 6.49 -16.13
N GLU A 112 -6.69 7.06 -17.25
CA GLU A 112 -6.17 6.73 -18.57
C GLU A 112 -5.00 7.65 -18.96
N PRO A 113 -3.99 7.16 -19.70
CA PRO A 113 -3.87 5.77 -20.16
C PRO A 113 -3.50 4.82 -19.01
N LEU A 114 -4.15 3.67 -18.91
CA LEU A 114 -3.77 2.66 -17.92
C LEU A 114 -2.39 2.07 -18.25
N MET A 115 -1.57 1.86 -17.22
CA MET A 115 -0.20 1.36 -17.29
C MET A 115 -0.04 0.00 -16.58
N PRO A 116 0.95 -0.82 -16.97
CA PRO A 116 1.61 -0.83 -18.28
C PRO A 116 0.57 -0.87 -19.39
N GLN A 117 0.93 -0.44 -20.60
CA GLN A 117 0.01 -0.37 -21.74
C GLN A 117 -0.41 -1.77 -22.20
N ALA A 118 -1.32 -2.38 -21.46
CA ALA A 118 -1.99 -3.63 -21.80
C ALA A 118 -2.99 -3.40 -22.94
N LEU A 119 -2.48 -2.95 -24.10
CA LEU A 119 -3.25 -2.85 -25.32
C LEU A 119 -3.21 -4.20 -26.00
N MET A 120 -4.39 -4.75 -26.28
CA MET A 120 -4.55 -5.93 -27.13
C MET A 120 -3.81 -5.68 -28.46
N PRO A 121 -2.99 -6.63 -28.96
CA PRO A 121 -2.87 -8.04 -28.55
C PRO A 121 -1.77 -8.31 -27.48
N TYR A 122 -1.75 -7.55 -26.37
CA TYR A 122 -0.78 -7.65 -25.26
C TYR A 122 0.67 -7.73 -25.72
N SER A 123 1.00 -7.03 -26.81
CA SER A 123 2.35 -7.04 -27.34
C SER A 123 3.34 -6.32 -26.42
N ASN A 124 2.86 -5.37 -25.60
CA ASN A 124 3.70 -4.51 -24.76
C ASN A 124 3.12 -4.35 -23.33
N GLY A 125 3.24 -5.40 -22.51
CA GLY A 125 2.99 -5.32 -21.06
C GLY A 125 1.63 -5.86 -20.62
N MET A 126 1.65 -6.78 -19.66
CA MET A 126 0.44 -7.31 -19.02
C MET A 126 0.01 -6.38 -17.88
N PRO A 127 -1.30 -6.34 -17.54
CA PRO A 127 -1.73 -5.76 -16.26
C PRO A 127 -0.93 -6.35 -15.10
N LEU A 128 -0.58 -5.52 -14.10
CA LEU A 128 0.09 -6.02 -12.91
C LEU A 128 -0.77 -7.07 -12.21
N PRO A 129 -0.20 -8.20 -11.78
CA PRO A 129 -0.83 -9.09 -10.83
C PRO A 129 -1.27 -8.32 -9.56
N PRO A 130 -2.44 -8.63 -8.97
CA PRO A 130 -2.94 -7.91 -7.80
C PRO A 130 -1.95 -7.84 -6.62
N ASN A 131 -1.15 -8.88 -6.40
CA ASN A 131 -0.13 -8.90 -5.35
C ASN A 131 1.02 -7.90 -5.61
N GLN A 132 1.41 -7.69 -6.88
CA GLN A 132 2.44 -6.70 -7.24
C GLN A 132 1.89 -5.28 -7.08
N LEU A 133 0.64 -5.03 -7.52
CA LEU A 133 -0.04 -3.76 -7.29
C LEU A 133 -0.12 -3.44 -5.79
N MET A 134 -0.60 -4.38 -4.99
CA MET A 134 -0.70 -4.17 -3.53
C MET A 134 0.67 -3.97 -2.88
N LYS A 135 1.74 -4.61 -3.38
CA LYS A 135 3.10 -4.36 -2.87
C LYS A 135 3.53 -2.90 -3.09
N ILE A 136 3.24 -2.33 -4.25
CA ILE A 136 3.51 -0.92 -4.55
C ILE A 136 2.65 -0.01 -3.67
N VAL A 137 1.37 -0.31 -3.52
CA VAL A 137 0.44 0.45 -2.65
C VAL A 137 0.94 0.46 -1.20
N ASP A 138 1.32 -0.70 -0.66
CA ASP A 138 1.84 -0.84 0.70
C ASP A 138 3.12 -0.02 0.87
N TRP A 139 4.06 -0.11 -0.07
CA TRP A 139 5.29 0.67 -0.03
C TRP A 139 5.01 2.18 0.00
N ILE A 140 4.10 2.68 -0.82
CA ILE A 140 3.75 4.10 -0.82
C ILE A 140 3.08 4.51 0.50
N ASN A 141 2.14 3.71 1.00
CA ASN A 141 1.46 3.97 2.27
C ASN A 141 2.43 3.91 3.47
N GLN A 142 3.50 3.13 3.38
CA GLN A 142 4.61 3.11 4.36
C GLN A 142 5.58 4.29 4.21
N GLY A 143 5.31 5.23 3.30
CA GLY A 143 6.09 6.44 3.07
C GLY A 143 7.03 6.37 1.87
N ALA A 144 6.88 5.37 0.99
CA ALA A 144 7.71 5.19 -0.21
C ALA A 144 9.21 5.29 0.10
N LYS A 145 9.65 4.64 1.18
CA LYS A 145 11.02 4.74 1.69
C LYS A 145 12.01 4.04 0.77
N ASN A 146 13.25 4.53 0.70
CA ASN A 146 14.36 3.68 0.26
C ASN A 146 14.80 2.73 1.38
N ASP A 147 15.75 1.84 1.08
CA ASP A 147 16.21 0.84 2.05
C ASP A 147 17.01 1.41 3.23
N ASN A 148 17.40 2.69 3.16
CA ASN A 148 17.99 3.42 4.29
C ASN A 148 16.93 4.14 5.15
N GLY A 149 15.64 3.92 4.88
CA GLY A 149 14.53 4.55 5.58
C GLY A 149 14.29 6.01 5.20
N GLN A 150 14.99 6.52 4.16
CA GLN A 150 14.79 7.89 3.70
C GLN A 150 13.46 7.99 2.96
N VAL A 151 12.73 9.07 3.24
CA VAL A 151 11.50 9.44 2.56
C VAL A 151 11.76 10.69 1.73
N ALA A 152 11.23 10.74 0.52
CA ALA A 152 11.36 11.91 -0.35
C ALA A 152 10.74 13.17 0.28
N PHE A 153 11.36 14.33 0.04
CA PHE A 153 10.84 15.65 0.42
C PHE A 153 10.69 15.94 1.92
N GLN A 154 11.46 15.26 2.79
CA GLN A 154 11.39 15.51 4.25
C GLN A 154 11.91 16.90 4.67
N ASN A 155 12.87 17.47 3.93
CA ASN A 155 13.57 18.69 4.32
C ASN A 155 13.35 19.87 3.36
N ILE A 156 12.16 19.97 2.74
CA ILE A 156 11.85 21.10 1.87
C ILE A 156 11.61 22.38 2.69
N THR A 157 12.25 23.47 2.27
CA THR A 157 12.16 24.76 2.95
C THR A 157 11.12 25.66 2.30
N ASN A 158 11.15 25.77 0.97
CA ASN A 158 10.25 26.59 0.17
C ASN A 158 8.98 25.82 -0.21
N LYS A 159 7.87 26.06 0.51
CA LYS A 159 6.63 25.30 0.34
C LYS A 159 5.38 26.17 0.43
N ALA A 160 4.36 25.80 -0.34
CA ALA A 160 3.01 26.30 -0.22
C ALA A 160 2.09 25.23 0.40
N PHE A 161 1.10 25.69 1.14
CA PHE A 161 0.02 24.86 1.67
C PHE A 161 -1.28 25.28 0.99
N ILE A 162 -1.97 24.32 0.37
CA ILE A 162 -3.22 24.56 -0.35
C ILE A 162 -4.31 23.74 0.33
N THR A 163 -5.28 24.43 0.91
CA THR A 163 -6.51 23.80 1.42
C THR A 163 -7.48 23.57 0.26
N ASN A 164 -8.21 22.46 0.30
CA ASN A 164 -9.21 22.15 -0.72
C ASN A 164 -10.62 22.25 -0.09
N GLN A 165 -11.53 22.99 -0.71
CA GLN A 165 -12.90 23.10 -0.20
C GLN A 165 -13.66 21.77 -0.23
N ALA A 166 -13.33 20.89 -1.18
CA ALA A 166 -14.01 19.61 -1.41
C ALA A 166 -13.27 18.41 -0.81
N SER A 167 -12.22 18.64 -0.01
CA SER A 167 -11.41 17.56 0.60
C SER A 167 -10.78 18.03 1.91
N ASP A 168 -10.76 17.16 2.91
CA ASP A 168 -10.14 17.46 4.21
C ASP A 168 -8.60 17.45 4.17
N PHE A 169 -7.99 17.15 3.01
CA PHE A 169 -6.54 17.19 2.84
C PHE A 169 -6.00 18.60 2.59
N VAL A 170 -4.84 18.89 3.19
CA VAL A 170 -3.98 20.01 2.83
C VAL A 170 -2.86 19.52 1.92
N ALA A 171 -2.81 20.08 0.72
CA ALA A 171 -1.72 19.82 -0.22
C ALA A 171 -0.48 20.64 0.16
N VAL A 172 0.65 19.95 0.32
CA VAL A 172 1.96 20.58 0.48
C VAL A 172 2.68 20.53 -0.85
N VAL A 173 2.98 21.69 -1.41
CA VAL A 173 3.66 21.84 -2.69
C VAL A 173 5.07 22.37 -2.47
N ASN A 174 6.09 21.70 -2.98
CA ASN A 174 7.44 22.21 -3.04
C ASN A 174 7.52 23.27 -4.15
N LEU A 175 7.83 24.52 -3.80
CA LEU A 175 7.82 25.63 -4.75
C LEU A 175 9.09 25.70 -5.62
N ASP A 176 10.14 24.97 -5.26
CA ASP A 176 11.37 24.94 -6.05
C ASP A 176 11.19 24.16 -7.37
N ASN A 177 10.28 23.20 -7.39
CA ASN A 177 10.00 22.35 -8.55
C ASN A 177 8.50 22.15 -8.83
N ASN A 178 7.62 22.83 -8.11
CA ASN A 178 6.16 22.72 -8.18
C ASN A 178 5.61 21.30 -7.94
N HIS A 179 6.32 20.45 -7.20
CA HIS A 179 5.84 19.10 -6.90
C HIS A 179 4.82 19.10 -5.77
N LEU A 180 3.72 18.38 -5.92
CA LEU A 180 2.85 17.98 -4.81
C LEU A 180 3.55 16.87 -4.02
N VAL A 181 4.06 17.22 -2.85
CA VAL A 181 4.98 16.35 -2.10
C VAL A 181 4.32 15.67 -0.90
N ARG A 182 3.23 16.22 -0.37
CA ARG A 182 2.43 15.59 0.70
C ARG A 182 0.95 15.99 0.59
N LEU A 183 0.13 15.11 1.14
CA LEU A 183 -1.24 15.39 1.56
C LEU A 183 -1.30 15.09 3.05
N ILE A 184 -1.63 16.11 3.86
CA ILE A 184 -1.75 16.01 5.32
C ILE A 184 -3.16 16.34 5.77
#